data_AF-A0A0F0KLP1-F1
#
_entry.id   AF-A0A0F0KLP1-F1
#
_cell.length_a   1.000
_cell.length_b   1.000
_cell.length_c   1.000
_cell.angle_alpha   90.00
_cell.angle_beta   90.00
_cell.angle_gamma   90.00
#
_symmetry.space_group_name_H-M   'P 1'
#
loop_
_entity.id
_entity.type
_entity.pdbx_description
1 polymer ?
#
loop_
_entity_poly.entity_id
_entity_poly.type
_entity_poly.pdbx_seq_one_letter_code
_entity_poly.pdbx_strand_id
1 'polypeptide(L)'
;MGKLVYEGSVKAEIEDRALTHLQLVITTKLRRGEPFSFTWREDMSVGGGRTTVWVHAGSSLVFRYSGSRQPSINRNWIEALAFTANAPSGLYLVPEPTEPASAPTTKAPTPALA
;
A
#
# COMPACT_ATOMS: atom_id res chain seq x y z
N MET A 1 -10.64 -9.46 1.87
CA MET A 1 -9.35 -9.21 2.54
C MET A 1 -8.30 -9.97 1.77
N GLY A 2 -7.42 -9.26 1.07
CA GLY A 2 -6.30 -9.85 0.34
C GLY A 2 -5.22 -10.40 1.27
N LYS A 3 -4.20 -11.00 0.66
CA LYS A 3 -3.07 -11.60 1.36
C LYS A 3 -1.76 -11.20 0.72
N LEU A 4 -0.81 -10.77 1.55
CA LEU A 4 0.61 -10.74 1.19
C LEU A 4 1.23 -12.07 1.66
N VAL A 5 1.97 -12.73 0.78
CA VAL A 5 2.77 -13.91 1.14
C VAL A 5 4.24 -13.55 0.94
N TYR A 6 5.03 -13.70 2.01
CA TYR A 6 6.46 -13.48 2.03
C TYR A 6 7.18 -14.83 2.17
N GLU A 7 8.08 -15.14 1.24
CA GLU A 7 8.90 -16.36 1.23
C GLU A 7 8.07 -17.66 1.39
N GLY A 8 6.85 -17.66 0.85
CA GLY A 8 5.92 -18.80 0.82
C GLY A 8 5.30 -19.21 2.18
N SER A 9 5.88 -18.79 3.30
CA SER A 9 5.48 -19.24 4.65
C SER A 9 4.75 -18.14 5.43
N VAL A 10 5.28 -16.92 5.42
CA VAL A 10 4.74 -15.80 6.20
C VAL A 10 3.59 -15.16 5.44
N LYS A 11 2.45 -14.99 6.11
CA LYS A 11 1.22 -14.47 5.49
C LYS A 11 0.69 -13.29 6.29
N ALA A 12 0.32 -12.22 5.60
CA ALA A 12 -0.36 -11.08 6.17
C ALA A 12 -1.74 -10.93 5.52
N GLU A 13 -2.81 -10.88 6.32
CA GLU A 13 -4.15 -10.54 5.83
C GLU A 13 -4.34 -9.03 5.86
N ILE A 14 -4.61 -8.44 4.70
CA ILE A 14 -4.66 -6.99 4.50
C ILE A 14 -5.84 -6.67 3.59
N GLU A 15 -6.54 -5.56 3.84
CA GLU A 15 -7.62 -5.13 2.94
C GLU A 15 -7.09 -4.92 1.52
N ASP A 16 -7.84 -5.33 0.49
CA ASP A 16 -7.40 -5.25 -0.91
C ASP A 16 -6.97 -3.82 -1.30
N ARG A 17 -7.67 -2.80 -0.79
CA ARG A 17 -7.32 -1.40 -0.98
C ARG A 17 -5.94 -1.09 -0.40
N ALA A 18 -5.72 -1.36 0.88
CA ALA A 18 -4.42 -1.19 1.53
C ALA A 18 -3.30 -2.01 0.84
N LEU A 19 -3.58 -3.26 0.47
CA LEU A 19 -2.65 -4.16 -0.19
C LEU A 19 -2.17 -3.61 -1.54
N THR A 20 -3.05 -2.95 -2.29
CA THR A 20 -2.71 -2.30 -3.56
C THR A 20 -1.70 -1.16 -3.36
N HIS A 21 -1.91 -0.33 -2.34
CA HIS A 21 -1.00 0.78 -2.04
C HIS A 21 0.35 0.28 -1.54
N LEU A 22 0.35 -0.76 -0.69
CA LEU A 22 1.57 -1.45 -0.27
C LEU A 22 2.32 -2.04 -1.46
N GLN A 23 1.64 -2.72 -2.38
CA GLN A 23 2.27 -3.28 -3.58
C GLN A 23 3.01 -2.20 -4.38
N LEU A 24 2.40 -1.03 -4.58
CA LEU A 24 3.00 0.07 -5.33
C LEU A 24 4.28 0.59 -4.64
N VAL A 25 4.23 0.83 -3.32
CA VAL A 25 5.38 1.32 -2.55
C VAL A 25 6.50 0.28 -2.51
N ILE A 26 6.17 -0.97 -2.17
CA ILE A 26 7.13 -2.08 -2.09
C ILE A 26 7.82 -2.27 -3.45
N THR A 27 7.05 -2.33 -4.54
CA THR A 27 7.61 -2.50 -5.90
C THR A 27 8.53 -1.35 -6.26
N THR A 28 8.17 -0.11 -5.90
CA THR A 28 8.99 1.07 -6.16
C THR A 28 10.32 1.01 -5.42
N LYS A 29 10.32 0.63 -4.13
CA LYS A 29 11.55 0.47 -3.34
C LYS A 29 12.44 -0.64 -3.86
N LEU A 30 11.87 -1.78 -4.20
CA LEU A 30 12.62 -2.91 -4.76
C LEU A 30 13.27 -2.56 -6.11
N ARG A 31 12.58 -1.80 -6.97
CA ARG A 31 13.15 -1.29 -8.23
C ARG A 31 14.32 -0.34 -8.02
N ARG A 32 14.37 0.37 -6.89
CA ARG A 32 15.48 1.25 -6.51
C ARG A 32 16.63 0.49 -5.83
N GLY A 33 16.46 -0.80 -5.54
CA GLY A 33 17.44 -1.59 -4.81
C GLY A 33 17.56 -1.20 -3.34
N GLU A 34 16.52 -0.60 -2.77
CA GLU A 34 16.50 -0.16 -1.37
C GLU A 34 15.86 -1.23 -0.49
N PRO A 35 16.63 -2.04 0.26
CA PRO A 35 16.06 -2.97 1.23
C PRO A 35 15.43 -2.22 2.40
N PHE A 36 14.35 -2.78 2.95
CA PHE A 36 13.62 -2.19 4.08
C PHE A 36 12.94 -3.27 4.91
N SER A 37 12.58 -2.97 6.16
CA SER A 37 11.74 -3.84 6.96
C SER A 37 10.26 -3.52 6.74
N PHE A 38 9.41 -4.53 6.64
CA PHE A 38 7.95 -4.37 6.60
C PHE A 38 7.33 -5.00 7.84
N THR A 39 6.50 -4.24 8.54
CA THR A 39 5.90 -4.63 9.81
C THR A 39 4.38 -4.47 9.78
N TRP A 40 3.65 -5.50 10.24
CA TRP A 40 2.20 -5.45 10.41
C TRP A 40 1.79 -6.10 11.74
N ARG A 41 0.58 -5.78 12.18
CA ARG A 41 -0.04 -6.46 13.32
C ARG A 41 -0.81 -7.66 12.82
N GLU A 42 -0.65 -8.78 13.51
CA GLU A 42 -1.46 -9.95 13.25
C GLU A 42 -2.77 -9.87 14.02
N ASP A 43 -3.82 -10.43 13.41
CA ASP A 43 -5.09 -10.59 14.08
C ASP A 43 -4.91 -11.48 15.32
N MET A 44 -5.62 -11.14 16.40
CA MET A 44 -5.59 -11.91 17.65
C MET A 44 -5.99 -13.37 17.46
N SER A 45 -6.82 -13.65 16.45
CA SER A 45 -7.26 -15.00 16.10
C SER A 45 -6.16 -15.90 15.53
N VAL A 46 -5.05 -15.34 15.02
CA VAL A 46 -3.97 -16.08 14.36
C VAL A 46 -2.71 -16.20 15.23
N GLY A 47 -2.74 -15.61 16.43
CA GLY A 47 -1.61 -15.67 17.38
C GLY A 47 -1.40 -14.37 18.14
N GLY A 48 -1.92 -13.25 17.63
CA GLY A 48 -1.78 -11.92 18.23
C GLY A 48 -0.32 -11.44 18.27
N GLY A 49 -0.05 -10.25 17.75
CA GLY A 49 1.29 -9.69 17.86
C GLY A 49 1.67 -8.79 16.70
N ARG A 50 2.97 -8.73 16.45
CA ARG A 50 3.58 -7.92 15.41
C ARG A 50 4.62 -8.76 14.68
N THR A 51 4.47 -8.85 13.36
CA THR A 51 5.40 -9.58 12.50
C THR A 51 6.17 -8.57 11.67
N THR A 52 7.48 -8.76 11.62
CA THR A 52 8.40 -7.92 10.85
C THR A 52 9.21 -8.83 9.94
N VAL A 53 9.26 -8.50 8.65
CA VAL A 53 10.09 -9.17 7.65
C VAL A 53 11.06 -8.19 7.01
N TRP A 54 12.20 -8.69 6.55
CA TRP A 54 13.17 -7.93 5.76
C TRP A 54 12.91 -8.14 4.28
N VAL A 55 12.71 -7.06 3.53
CA VAL A 55 12.34 -7.10 2.11
C VAL A 55 13.48 -6.54 1.27
N HIS A 56 13.92 -7.29 0.27
CA HIS A 56 14.97 -6.90 -0.69
C HIS A 56 14.67 -7.44 -2.09
N ALA A 57 15.47 -7.05 -3.09
CA ALA A 57 15.20 -7.35 -4.51
C ALA A 57 15.19 -8.85 -4.86
N GLY A 58 15.75 -9.70 -3.99
CA GLY A 58 15.73 -11.16 -4.14
C GLY A 58 14.58 -11.84 -3.40
N SER A 59 13.76 -11.11 -2.66
CA SER A 59 12.66 -11.68 -1.88
C SER A 59 11.49 -12.12 -2.78
N SER A 60 10.88 -13.25 -2.45
CA SER A 60 9.66 -13.73 -3.13
C SER A 60 8.41 -13.15 -2.45
N LEU A 61 7.70 -12.28 -3.17
CA LEU A 61 6.46 -11.64 -2.72
C LEU A 61 5.28 -12.02 -3.61
N VAL A 62 4.18 -12.47 -3.00
CA VAL A 62 2.92 -12.72 -3.70
C VAL A 62 1.82 -11.84 -3.12
N PHE A 63 1.21 -11.01 -3.97
CA PHE A 63 0.04 -10.19 -3.63
C PHE A 63 -1.21 -10.89 -4.18
N ARG A 64 -2.06 -11.41 -3.29
CA ARG A 64 -3.30 -12.09 -3.66
C ARG A 64 -4.51 -11.25 -3.23
N TYR A 65 -5.27 -10.79 -4.20
CA TYR A 65 -6.48 -10.01 -3.96
C TYR A 65 -7.71 -10.92 -3.84
N SER A 66 -8.68 -10.54 -2.98
CA SER A 66 -9.97 -11.24 -2.92
C SER A 66 -10.97 -10.71 -3.94
N GLY A 67 -10.96 -9.39 -4.16
CA GLY A 67 -11.83 -8.72 -5.12
C GLY A 67 -11.38 -8.90 -6.56
N SER A 68 -12.34 -8.88 -7.49
CA SER A 68 -12.09 -8.90 -8.94
C SER A 68 -11.78 -7.52 -9.53
N ARG A 69 -12.22 -6.44 -8.86
CA ARG A 69 -12.02 -5.06 -9.31
C ARG A 69 -10.76 -4.47 -8.68
N GLN A 70 -9.97 -3.76 -9.48
CA GLN A 70 -8.83 -3.01 -8.97
C GLN A 70 -9.30 -1.85 -8.07
N PRO A 71 -8.80 -1.74 -6.82
CA PRO A 71 -9.12 -0.64 -5.93
C PRO A 71 -8.67 0.71 -6.49
N SER A 72 -9.40 1.78 -6.16
CA SER A 72 -8.98 3.15 -6.48
C SER A 72 -7.72 3.52 -5.72
N ILE A 73 -6.83 4.27 -6.36
CA ILE A 73 -5.54 4.67 -5.79
C ILE A 73 -5.64 6.07 -5.18
N ASN A 74 -5.27 6.19 -3.92
CA ASN A 74 -5.09 7.44 -3.19
C ASN A 74 -3.59 7.79 -3.14
N ARG A 75 -3.20 8.86 -3.82
CA ARG A 75 -1.79 9.26 -3.94
C ARG A 75 -1.18 9.67 -2.60
N ASN A 76 -1.95 10.34 -1.74
CA ASN A 76 -1.50 10.76 -0.42
C ASN A 76 -1.16 9.54 0.46
N TRP A 77 -1.87 8.43 0.26
CA TRP A 77 -1.57 7.19 0.97
C TRP A 77 -0.26 6.56 0.50
N ILE A 78 0.01 6.57 -0.81
CA ILE A 78 1.31 6.11 -1.35
C ILE A 78 2.45 6.93 -0.76
N GLU A 79 2.31 8.26 -0.72
CA GLU A 79 3.31 9.16 -0.16
C GLU A 79 3.54 8.89 1.34
N ALA A 80 2.46 8.75 2.12
CA ALA A 80 2.54 8.44 3.54
C ALA A 80 3.23 7.08 3.80
N LEU A 81 2.92 6.05 3.01
CA LEU A 81 3.55 4.74 3.12
C LEU A 81 5.01 4.76 2.64
N ALA A 82 5.33 5.49 1.58
CA ALA A 82 6.70 5.65 1.12
C ALA A 82 7.55 6.39 2.15
N PHE A 83 6.97 7.38 2.84
CA PHE A 83 7.62 8.09 3.94
C PHE A 83 7.97 7.13 5.10
N THR A 84 7.03 6.30 5.55
CA THR A 84 7.31 5.32 6.63
C THR A 84 8.33 4.28 6.19
N ALA A 85 8.29 3.83 4.93
CA ALA A 85 9.26 2.88 4.38
C ALA A 85 10.71 3.40 4.35
N ASN A 86 10.91 4.73 4.38
CA ASN A 86 12.22 5.36 4.44
C ASN A 86 12.70 5.65 5.87
N ALA A 87 11.82 5.48 6.87
CA ALA A 87 12.16 5.71 8.27
C ALA A 87 12.86 4.48 8.89
N PRO A 88 13.66 4.67 9.96
CA PRO A 88 14.28 3.55 10.69
C PRO A 88 13.29 2.52 11.26
N SER A 89 12.02 2.91 11.44
CA SER A 89 10.95 2.00 11.88
C SER A 89 10.55 0.96 10.82
N GLY A 90 10.95 1.17 9.56
CA GLY A 90 10.48 0.39 8.43
C GLY A 90 9.07 0.77 7.98
N LEU A 91 8.62 0.13 6.89
CA LEU A 91 7.27 0.24 6.37
C LEU A 91 6.30 -0.40 7.34
N TYR A 92 5.22 0.30 7.66
CA TYR A 92 4.06 -0.25 8.36
C TYR A 92 2.79 0.36 7.78
N LEU A 93 1.67 -0.35 7.94
CA LEU A 93 0.39 0.11 7.43
C LEU A 93 -0.08 1.34 8.22
N VAL A 94 -0.30 2.46 7.52
CA VAL A 94 -0.91 3.67 8.07
C VAL A 94 -2.38 3.77 7.66
N PRO A 95 -3.24 4.42 8.46
CA PRO A 95 -4.62 4.72 8.06
C PRO A 95 -4.66 5.50 6.75
N GLU A 96 -5.72 5.30 5.96
CA GLU A 96 -5.91 6.03 4.71
C GLU A 96 -6.05 7.54 4.98
N PRO A 97 -5.18 8.40 4.41
CA PRO A 97 -5.33 9.84 4.52
C PRO A 97 -6.59 10.32 3.79
N THR A 98 -7.29 11.30 4.36
CA THR A 98 -8.42 11.93 3.69
C THR A 98 -7.96 12.53 2.37
N GLU A 99 -8.52 12.05 1.27
CA GLU A 99 -8.27 12.63 -0.05
C GLU A 99 -8.96 14.00 -0.05
N PRO A 100 -8.25 15.13 -0.26
CA PRO A 100 -8.92 16.40 -0.41
C PRO A 100 -9.84 16.25 -1.62
N ALA A 101 -11.15 16.44 -1.41
CA ALA A 101 -12.14 16.32 -2.46
C ALA A 101 -11.66 17.12 -3.66
N SER A 102 -11.30 16.42 -4.75
CA SER A 102 -11.01 17.10 -6.02
C SER A 102 -12.29 17.85 -6.37
N ALA A 103 -12.24 19.18 -6.22
CA ALA A 103 -13.35 20.04 -6.59
C ALA A 103 -13.75 19.70 -8.03
N PRO A 104 -15.05 19.53 -8.33
CA PRO A 104 -15.46 19.28 -9.70
C PRO A 104 -14.94 20.43 -10.56
N THR A 105 -14.12 20.10 -11.56
CA THR A 105 -13.72 21.02 -12.61
C THR A 105 -14.99 21.51 -13.28
N THR A 106 -15.51 22.66 -12.83
CA THR A 106 -16.57 23.39 -13.51
C THR A 106 -16.02 23.74 -14.88
N LYS A 107 -16.45 22.97 -15.89
CA LYS A 107 -16.21 23.27 -17.29
C LYS A 107 -16.90 24.62 -17.56
N ALA A 108 -16.10 25.69 -17.64
CA ALA A 108 -16.62 27.01 -17.95
C ALA A 108 -17.36 26.98 -19.29
N PRO A 109 -18.58 27.54 -19.39
CA PRO A 109 -19.28 27.63 -20.65
C PRO A 109 -18.53 28.58 -21.58
N THR A 110 -18.20 28.08 -22.77
CA THR A 110 -17.64 28.84 -23.89
C THR A 110 -18.53 30.06 -24.19
N PRO A 111 -18.03 31.30 -24.16
CA PRO A 111 -18.82 32.43 -24.61
C PRO A 111 -18.96 32.36 -26.13
N ALA A 112 -20.20 32.28 -26.62
CA ALA A 112 -20.51 32.48 -28.03
C ALA A 112 -20.41 33.98 -28.33
N LEU A 113 -19.50 34.36 -29.24
CA LEU A 113 -19.50 35.69 -29.84
C LEU A 113 -20.76 35.83 -30.72
N ALA A 114 -21.49 36.91 -30.50
CA ALA A 114 -22.45 37.50 -31.44
C ALA A 114 -22.08 38.98 -31.59
#